data_AF-A0A841ECG6-F1
#
_entry.id   AF-A0A841ECG6-F1
#
_cell.length_a   1.000
_cell.length_b   1.000
_cell.length_c   1.000
_cell.angle_alpha   90.00
_cell.angle_beta   90.00
_cell.angle_gamma   90.00
#
_symmetry.space_group_name_H-M   'P 1'
#
loop_
_entity.id
_entity.type
_entity.pdbx_description
1 polymer ?
#
loop_
_entity_poly.entity_id
_entity_poly.type
_entity_poly.pdbx_seq_one_letter_code
_entity_poly.pdbx_strand_id
1 'polypeptide(L)'
;MPNDVPVPVIPPNVELGRLNAEYGSFWGIWRSTDQHGTPSAWCASKKPEAPHRWAPTLHAGTAAELETQMKDPPRAIGLNPGLGPWETRATGLV
;
A
#
# COMPACT_ATOMS: atom_id res chain seq x y z
N MET A 1 24.78 -2.08 -30.22
CA MET A 1 24.06 -2.87 -29.21
C MET A 1 23.85 -1.93 -28.02
N PRO A 2 22.63 -1.47 -27.70
CA PRO A 2 22.43 -0.72 -26.45
C PRO A 2 22.77 -1.66 -25.28
N ASN A 3 23.66 -1.20 -24.39
CA ASN A 3 24.04 -1.92 -23.19
C ASN A 3 22.80 -2.10 -22.31
N ASP A 4 22.28 -3.33 -22.24
CA ASP A 4 21.34 -3.76 -21.21
C ASP A 4 22.15 -3.84 -19.91
N VAL A 5 22.25 -2.71 -19.20
CA VAL A 5 22.79 -2.69 -17.85
C VAL A 5 21.76 -3.44 -17.01
N PRO A 6 22.08 -4.62 -16.44
CA PRO A 6 21.13 -5.31 -15.57
C PRO A 6 20.85 -4.36 -14.41
N VAL A 7 19.63 -3.81 -14.38
CA VAL A 7 19.14 -3.11 -13.20
C VAL A 7 19.30 -4.07 -12.03
N PRO A 8 20.00 -3.68 -10.95
CA PRO A 8 20.18 -4.57 -9.82
C PRO A 8 18.78 -4.88 -9.27
N VAL A 9 18.31 -6.10 -9.49
CA VAL A 9 17.08 -6.62 -8.87
C VAL A 9 17.42 -6.79 -7.39
N ILE A 10 17.20 -5.73 -6.62
CA ILE A 10 17.33 -5.77 -5.17
C ILE A 10 16.30 -6.78 -4.67
N PRO A 11 16.70 -7.79 -3.88
CA PRO A 11 15.76 -8.78 -3.41
C PRO A 11 14.68 -8.10 -2.57
N PRO A 12 13.40 -8.50 -2.70
CA PRO A 12 12.26 -7.82 -2.07
C PRO A 12 12.39 -7.73 -0.55
N ASN A 13 13.14 -8.63 0.10
CA ASN A 13 13.39 -8.59 1.53
C ASN A 13 14.29 -7.40 1.96
N VAL A 14 15.20 -6.96 1.10
CA VAL A 14 16.07 -5.80 1.37
C VAL A 14 15.26 -4.50 1.25
N GLU A 15 14.37 -4.41 0.26
CA GLU A 15 13.46 -3.27 0.14
C GLU A 15 12.49 -3.19 1.34
N LEU A 16 11.95 -4.34 1.76
CA LEU A 16 11.08 -4.41 2.93
C LEU A 16 11.78 -3.95 4.21
N GLY A 17 13.04 -4.35 4.39
CA GLY A 17 13.88 -3.91 5.51
C GLY A 17 14.14 -2.41 5.48
N ARG A 18 14.49 -1.85 4.31
CA ARG A 18 14.69 -0.40 4.15
C ARG A 18 13.43 0.39 4.45
N LEU A 19 12.29 0.00 3.88
CA LEU A 19 11.03 0.70 4.09
C LEU A 19 10.57 0.63 5.55
N ASN A 20 10.74 -0.51 6.23
CA ASN A 20 10.44 -0.59 7.66
C ASN A 20 11.39 0.25 8.52
N ALA A 21 12.66 0.39 8.15
CA ALA A 21 13.59 1.27 8.87
C ALA A 21 13.23 2.76 8.69
N GLU A 22 12.81 3.15 7.48
CA GLU A 22 12.54 4.56 7.13
C GLU A 22 11.13 5.03 7.56
N TYR A 23 10.12 4.18 7.39
CA TYR A 23 8.71 4.52 7.59
C TYR A 23 8.05 3.75 8.75
N GLY A 24 8.78 2.87 9.42
CA GLY A 24 8.28 1.98 10.47
C GLY A 24 7.68 2.70 11.68
N SER A 25 7.96 3.98 11.87
CA SER A 25 7.35 4.79 12.94
C SER A 25 5.84 4.98 12.74
N PHE A 26 5.38 4.99 11.49
CA PHE A 26 3.98 5.28 11.14
C PHE A 26 3.29 4.18 10.34
N TRP A 27 4.08 3.29 9.73
CA TRP A 27 3.57 2.22 8.86
C TRP A 27 4.08 0.86 9.32
N GLY A 28 3.21 -0.15 9.33
CA GLY A 28 3.62 -1.55 9.35
C GLY A 28 3.63 -2.05 7.91
N ILE A 29 4.79 -2.44 7.38
CA ILE A 29 4.94 -2.78 5.96
C ILE A 29 5.19 -4.28 5.82
N TRP A 30 4.52 -4.93 4.89
CA TRP A 30 4.69 -6.35 4.59
C TRP A 30 4.41 -6.68 3.12
N ARG A 31 4.79 -7.89 2.70
CA ARG A 31 4.39 -8.46 1.40
C ARG A 31 3.20 -9.38 1.60
N SER A 32 2.13 -9.15 0.84
CA SER A 32 1.05 -10.12 0.73
C SER A 32 1.51 -11.27 -0.16
N THR A 33 1.16 -12.48 0.25
CA THR A 33 1.37 -13.71 -0.53
C THR A 33 0.07 -14.12 -1.21
N ASP A 34 0.15 -14.65 -2.42
CA ASP A 34 -1.00 -15.33 -3.04
C ASP A 34 -1.18 -16.75 -2.47
N GLN A 35 -2.20 -17.45 -2.96
CA GLN A 35 -2.58 -18.81 -2.54
C GLN A 35 -1.48 -19.88 -2.75
N HIS A 36 -0.48 -19.60 -3.58
CA HIS A 36 0.69 -20.45 -3.82
C HIS A 36 1.90 -20.04 -2.98
N GLY A 37 1.75 -19.09 -2.06
CA GLY A 37 2.84 -18.58 -1.22
C GLY A 37 3.82 -17.68 -1.96
N THR A 38 3.51 -17.28 -3.19
CA THR A 38 4.37 -16.36 -3.95
C THR A 38 4.08 -14.91 -3.51
N PRO A 39 5.10 -14.07 -3.31
CA PRO A 39 4.89 -12.68 -2.94
C PRO A 39 4.21 -11.95 -4.10
N SER A 40 3.00 -11.43 -3.86
CA SER A 40 2.13 -10.85 -4.89
C SER A 40 2.07 -9.32 -4.80
N ALA A 41 1.71 -8.76 -3.64
CA ALA A 41 1.52 -7.30 -3.46
C ALA A 41 2.32 -6.74 -2.28
N TRP A 42 2.65 -5.45 -2.36
CA TRP A 42 3.18 -4.67 -1.25
C TRP A 42 2.04 -4.04 -0.47
N CYS A 43 2.06 -4.18 0.85
CA CYS A 43 1.04 -3.66 1.73
C CYS A 43 1.66 -2.84 2.86
N ALA A 44 0.99 -1.78 3.26
CA ALA A 44 1.33 -1.04 4.47
C ALA A 44 0.06 -0.73 5.28
N SER A 45 0.07 -1.02 6.58
CA SER A 45 -0.99 -0.61 7.52
C SER A 45 -0.53 0.62 8.27
N LYS A 46 -1.46 1.54 8.49
CA LYS A 46 -1.26 2.69 9.35
C LYS A 46 -1.17 2.27 10.81
N LYS A 47 -0.16 2.76 11.51
CA LYS A 47 -0.02 2.59 12.97
C LYS A 47 -0.82 3.65 13.75
N PRO A 48 -1.15 3.42 15.03
CA PRO A 48 -1.91 4.38 15.84
C PRO A 48 -1.26 5.77 15.94
N GLU A 49 0.07 5.84 15.86
CA GLU A 49 0.85 7.07 15.97
C GLU A 49 0.77 7.94 14.70
N ALA A 50 0.27 7.39 13.60
CA ALA A 50 0.17 8.08 12.33
C ALA A 50 -1.09 8.96 12.25
N PRO A 51 -1.05 10.07 11.48
CA PRO A 51 -2.19 10.97 11.31
C PRO A 51 -3.50 10.28 10.94
N HIS A 52 -4.57 10.62 11.65
CA HIS A 52 -5.92 10.07 11.42
C HIS A 52 -6.42 10.25 9.98
N ARG A 53 -6.03 11.35 9.33
CA ARG A 53 -6.42 11.68 7.95
C ARG A 53 -5.86 10.71 6.90
N TRP A 54 -4.82 9.94 7.21
CA TRP A 54 -4.23 8.99 6.27
C TRP A 54 -5.08 7.73 6.16
N ALA A 55 -5.11 7.16 4.95
CA ALA A 55 -5.75 5.88 4.70
C ALA A 55 -5.25 4.80 5.66
N PRO A 56 -6.12 3.90 6.13
CA PRO A 56 -5.76 2.87 7.09
C PRO A 56 -4.82 1.81 6.49
N THR A 57 -4.95 1.51 5.20
CA THR A 57 -4.14 0.50 4.51
C THR A 57 -3.79 0.98 3.10
N LEU A 58 -2.54 0.80 2.71
CA LEU A 58 -1.99 1.05 1.39
C LEU A 58 -1.65 -0.27 0.70
N HIS A 59 -1.83 -0.31 -0.62
CA HIS A 59 -1.51 -1.45 -1.46
C HIS A 59 -0.81 -0.97 -2.74
N ALA A 60 0.20 -1.71 -3.16
CA ALA A 60 0.99 -1.40 -4.35
C ALA A 60 1.53 -2.66 -5.04
N GLY A 61 1.75 -2.58 -6.35
CA GLY A 61 2.41 -3.65 -7.10
C GLY A 61 3.92 -3.69 -6.85
N THR A 62 4.53 -2.52 -6.61
CA THR A 62 5.97 -2.35 -6.40
C THR A 62 6.31 -1.60 -5.09
N ALA A 63 7.54 -1.76 -4.61
CA ALA A 63 8.01 -1.07 -3.41
C ALA A 63 8.07 0.45 -3.60
N ALA A 64 8.46 0.91 -4.79
CA ALA A 64 8.55 2.33 -5.14
C ALA A 64 7.17 3.02 -5.15
N GLU A 65 6.13 2.33 -5.65
CA GLU A 65 4.76 2.82 -5.58
C GLU A 65 4.27 2.89 -4.13
N LEU A 66 4.56 1.87 -3.32
CA LEU A 66 4.22 1.89 -1.89
C LEU A 66 4.90 3.05 -1.18
N GLU A 67 6.18 3.28 -1.45
CA GLU A 67 6.94 4.40 -0.87
C GLU A 67 6.35 5.75 -1.27
N THR A 68 5.97 5.90 -2.53
CA THR A 68 5.32 7.13 -3.02
C THR A 68 4.01 7.38 -2.28
N GLN A 69 3.19 6.34 -2.10
CA GLN A 69 1.97 6.43 -1.29
C GLN A 69 2.26 6.69 0.19
N MET A 70 3.34 6.16 0.77
CA MET A 70 3.68 6.43 2.18
C MET A 70 4.18 7.86 2.41
N LYS A 71 4.88 8.44 1.42
CA LYS A 71 5.34 9.84 1.44
C LYS A 71 4.17 10.83 1.30
N ASP A 72 3.22 10.53 0.42
CA ASP A 72 1.99 11.29 0.26
C ASP A 72 0.77 10.38 0.43
N PRO A 73 0.35 10.11 1.68
CA PRO A 73 -0.71 9.15 1.95
C PRO A 73 -2.04 9.62 1.37
N PRO A 74 -2.74 8.76 0.60
CA PRO A 74 -4.09 9.06 0.20
C PRO A 74 -4.90 9.34 1.46
N ARG A 75 -5.76 10.35 1.36
CA ARG A 75 -6.66 10.70 2.45
C ARG A 75 -7.61 9.53 2.68
N ALA A 76 -7.89 9.21 3.92
CA ALA A 76 -8.96 8.30 4.28
C ALA A 76 -10.29 8.87 3.72
N ILE A 77 -10.72 8.38 2.55
CA ILE A 77 -12.07 8.64 2.04
C ILE A 77 -13.00 7.80 2.92
N GLY A 78 -13.64 8.46 3.88
CA GLY A 78 -14.49 7.80 4.87
C GLY A 78 -14.67 8.51 6.21
N LEU A 79 -14.03 9.67 6.44
CA LEU A 79 -14.37 10.55 7.57
C LEU A 79 -15.10 11.82 7.12
N ASN A 80 -15.89 11.73 6.05
CA ASN A 80 -17.01 12.64 5.87
C ASN A 80 -18.28 11.90 6.34
N PRO A 81 -19.00 12.35 7.38
CA PRO A 81 -20.35 11.86 7.67
C PRO A 81 -21.37 12.22 6.57
N GLY A 82 -20.96 12.89 5.48
CA GLY A 82 -21.76 13.12 4.30
C GLY A 82 -21.25 12.40 3.06
N LEU A 83 -22.00 11.37 2.62
CA LEU A 83 -22.19 10.92 1.23
C LEU A 83 -20.97 10.43 0.41
N GLY A 84 -20.96 9.15 0.06
CA GLY A 84 -20.14 8.55 -1.01
C GLY A 84 -20.33 7.03 -1.18
N PRO A 85 -20.01 6.45 -2.34
CA PRO A 85 -21.00 5.98 -3.32
C PRO A 85 -21.05 4.44 -3.46
N TRP A 86 -21.20 3.71 -2.35
CA TRP A 86 -21.36 2.25 -2.40
C TRP A 86 -22.82 1.79 -2.28
N GLU A 87 -23.77 2.70 -2.03
CA GLU A 87 -25.21 2.43 -2.09
C GLU A 87 -25.80 2.79 -3.47
N THR A 88 -25.52 1.98 -4.49
CA THR A 88 -26.37 1.98 -5.71
C THR A 88 -26.45 0.59 -6.37
N ARG A 89 -26.43 -0.49 -5.58
CA ARG A 89 -26.54 -1.86 -6.13
C ARG A 89 -27.46 -2.85 -5.40
N ALA A 90 -28.43 -2.37 -4.64
CA ALA A 90 -29.62 -3.14 -4.25
C ALA A 90 -30.72 -2.10 -3.97
N THR A 91 -31.80 -1.96 -4.73
CA THR A 91 -32.75 -2.99 -5.11
C THR A 91 -33.52 -2.49 -6.33
N GLY A 92 -33.35 -3.19 -7.44
CA GLY A 92 -34.42 -3.35 -8.41
C GLY A 92 -34.80 -4.83 -8.40
N LEU A 93 -35.77 -5.21 -7.58
CA LEU A 93 -36.64 -6.37 -7.85
C LEU A 93 -37.84 -6.37 -6.89
N VAL A 94 -39.02 -6.54 -7.51
CA VAL A 94 -40.40 -6.79 -7.04
C VAL A 94 -41.22 -5.63 -6.49
#